data_AF-A0A2T6AYD6-F1
#
_entry.id   AF-A0A2T6AYD6-F1
#
_cell.length_a   1.000
_cell.length_b   1.000
_cell.length_c   1.000
_cell.angle_alpha   90.00
_cell.angle_beta   90.00
_cell.angle_gamma   90.00
#
_symmetry.space_group_name_H-M   'P 1'
#
loop_
_entity.id
_entity.type
_entity.pdbx_description
1 polymer ?
#
loop_
_entity_poly.entity_id
_entity_poly.type
_entity_poly.pdbx_seq_one_letter_code
_entity_poly.pdbx_strand_id
1 'polypeptide(L)'
;MMVYALRACLLAITLSGLVMTGGCSPITIVEQRAAIVIETLVAAAQVCGVVLSILEIRADHDLMAGQERTIRTARGELARSIRQQFAQWHLTPAEQDVGFLALKGLDVAEIADLRGSTPGTVRAQFARIYAKAGVSGRA
;
A
#
# COMPACT_ATOMS: atom_id res chain seq x y z
N MET A 1 1.79 -2.40 12.52
CA MET A 1 0.96 -1.89 13.65
C MET A 1 0.16 -2.99 14.35
N MET A 2 -0.57 -3.86 13.64
CA MET A 2 -1.43 -4.89 14.25
C MET A 2 -0.70 -5.90 15.16
N VAL A 3 0.51 -6.33 14.78
CA VAL A 3 1.32 -7.28 15.57
C VAL A 3 1.80 -6.68 16.91
N TYR A 4 2.01 -5.37 16.96
CA TYR A 4 2.41 -4.67 18.19
C TYR A 4 1.24 -4.52 19.16
N ALA A 5 0.03 -4.28 18.65
CA ALA A 5 -1.19 -4.26 19.46
C ALA A 5 -1.48 -5.63 20.09
N LEU A 6 -1.26 -6.71 19.33
CA LEU A 6 -1.42 -8.08 19.83
C LEU A 6 -0.40 -8.42 20.94
N ARG A 7 0.89 -8.09 20.75
CA ARG A 7 1.92 -8.29 21.79
C ARG A 7 1.69 -7.44 23.04
N ALA A 8 1.20 -6.20 22.88
CA ALA A 8 0.88 -5.32 24.01
C ALA A 8 -0.31 -5.86 24.82
N CYS A 9 -1.33 -6.40 24.16
CA CYS A 9 -2.49 -7.00 24.82
C CYS A 9 -2.10 -8.29 25.59
N LEU A 10 -1.24 -9.12 24.99
CA LEU A 10 -0.71 -10.34 25.65
C LEU A 10 0.11 -10.01 26.90
N LEU A 11 0.97 -8.99 26.84
CA LEU A 11 1.74 -8.52 27.98
C LEU A 11 0.83 -7.97 29.09
N ALA A 12 -0.22 -7.21 28.73
CA ALA A 12 -1.18 -6.68 29.69
C ALA A 12 -1.93 -7.77 30.45
N ILE A 13 -2.37 -8.84 29.77
CA ILE A 13 -3.07 -9.97 30.40
C ILE A 13 -2.14 -10.72 31.36
N THR A 14 -0.89 -11.01 30.95
CA THR A 14 0.10 -11.65 31.83
C THR A 14 0.52 -10.78 33.01
N LEU A 15 0.57 -9.46 32.82
CA LEU A 15 0.92 -8.50 33.87
C LEU A 15 -0.22 -8.38 34.88
N SER A 16 -1.49 -8.41 34.45
CA SER A 16 -2.66 -8.45 35.34
C SER A 16 -2.69 -9.72 36.20
N GLY A 17 -2.36 -10.88 35.63
CA GLY A 17 -2.22 -12.14 36.39
C GLY A 17 -1.12 -12.06 37.46
N LEU A 18 0.06 -11.54 37.08
CA LEU A 18 1.19 -11.37 38.01
C LEU A 18 0.88 -10.35 39.13
N VAL A 19 0.25 -9.22 38.80
CA VAL A 19 -0.16 -8.19 39.77
C VAL A 19 -1.19 -8.73 40.77
N MET A 20 -2.10 -9.61 40.34
CA MET A 20 -3.11 -10.20 41.22
C MET A 20 -2.53 -11.27 42.16
N THR A 21 -1.40 -11.90 41.79
CA THR A 21 -0.65 -12.81 42.69
C THR A 21 0.28 -12.09 43.69
N GLY A 22 0.59 -10.81 43.47
CA GLY A 22 1.56 -10.05 44.27
C GLY A 22 0.99 -9.22 45.43
N GLY A 23 -0.34 -9.15 45.60
CA GLY A 23 -1.01 -8.38 46.65
C GLY A 23 -1.63 -9.25 47.75
N CYS A 24 -1.09 -9.18 48.96
CA CYS A 24 -1.46 -9.98 50.14
C CYS A 24 -2.96 -10.12 50.43
N SER A 25 -3.40 -11.37 50.71
CA SER A 25 -4.40 -11.76 51.71
C SER A 25 -4.27 -13.27 52.00
N PRO A 26 -4.21 -13.75 53.26
CA PRO A 26 -3.96 -15.15 53.60
C PRO A 26 -5.24 -16.03 53.55
N ILE A 27 -6.10 -15.84 52.55
CA ILE A 27 -7.44 -16.47 52.54
C ILE A 27 -7.59 -17.36 51.29
N THR A 28 -7.71 -18.66 51.58
CA THR A 28 -8.08 -19.80 50.72
C THR A 28 -7.20 -20.13 49.50
N ILE A 29 -6.18 -20.94 49.77
CA ILE A 29 -5.37 -21.75 48.82
C ILE A 29 -6.22 -22.59 47.82
N VAL A 30 -7.53 -22.74 48.08
CA VAL A 30 -8.51 -23.41 47.22
C VAL A 30 -9.06 -22.47 46.13
N GLU A 31 -9.32 -21.19 46.45
CA GLU A 31 -9.76 -20.17 45.48
C GLU A 31 -8.66 -19.88 44.44
N GLN A 32 -7.39 -19.88 44.88
CA GLN A 32 -6.22 -19.68 44.02
C GLN A 32 -6.07 -20.77 42.94
N ARG A 33 -6.43 -22.02 43.25
CA ARG A 33 -6.32 -23.15 42.30
C ARG A 33 -7.32 -23.02 41.16
N ALA A 34 -8.51 -22.52 41.43
CA ALA A 34 -9.53 -22.27 40.41
C ALA A 34 -9.11 -21.13 39.47
N ALA A 35 -8.56 -20.05 40.01
CA ALA A 35 -8.09 -18.92 39.22
C ALA A 35 -6.97 -19.30 38.23
N ILE A 36 -5.98 -20.11 38.66
CA ILE A 36 -4.88 -20.56 37.80
C ILE A 36 -5.37 -21.48 36.68
N VAL A 37 -6.36 -22.34 36.95
CA VAL A 37 -6.95 -23.21 35.92
C VAL A 37 -7.70 -22.37 34.88
N ILE A 38 -8.45 -21.36 35.31
CA ILE A 38 -9.14 -20.45 34.37
C ILE A 38 -8.14 -19.66 33.54
N GLU A 39 -7.09 -19.11 34.16
CA GLU A 39 -6.06 -18.32 33.48
C GLU A 39 -5.32 -19.15 32.42
N THR A 40 -4.95 -20.40 32.75
CA THR A 40 -4.28 -21.30 31.81
C THR A 40 -5.19 -21.73 30.66
N LEU A 41 -6.49 -21.94 30.91
CA LEU A 41 -7.47 -22.23 29.86
C LEU A 41 -7.67 -21.04 28.91
N VAL A 42 -7.76 -19.81 29.45
CA VAL A 42 -7.87 -18.58 28.65
C VAL A 42 -6.62 -18.37 27.82
N ALA A 43 -5.43 -18.55 28.40
CA ALA A 43 -4.16 -18.47 27.67
C ALA A 43 -4.09 -19.51 26.54
N ALA A 44 -4.49 -20.76 26.80
CA ALA A 44 -4.51 -21.83 25.81
C ALA A 44 -5.50 -21.55 24.66
N ALA A 45 -6.72 -21.11 25.00
CA ALA A 45 -7.74 -20.74 24.00
C ALA A 45 -7.26 -19.59 23.11
N GLN A 46 -6.56 -18.60 23.69
CA GLN A 46 -6.03 -17.46 22.95
C GLN A 46 -4.86 -17.85 22.03
N VAL A 47 -3.94 -18.70 22.51
CA VAL A 47 -2.88 -19.26 21.65
C VAL A 47 -3.48 -20.03 20.48
N CYS A 48 -4.50 -20.86 20.75
CA CYS A 48 -5.22 -21.60 19.71
C CYS A 48 -5.86 -20.65 18.68
N GLY A 49 -6.54 -19.59 19.13
CA GLY A 49 -7.14 -18.58 18.24
C GLY A 49 -6.11 -17.90 17.35
N VAL A 50 -4.97 -17.48 17.91
CA VAL A 50 -3.88 -16.86 17.13
C VAL A 50 -3.31 -17.83 16.09
N VAL A 51 -3.14 -19.10 16.44
CA VAL A 51 -2.64 -20.13 15.52
C VAL A 51 -3.63 -20.35 14.38
N LEU A 52 -4.92 -20.50 14.67
CA LEU A 52 -5.97 -20.67 13.66
C LEU A 52 -6.04 -19.46 12.71
N SER A 53 -6.00 -18.23 13.25
CA SER A 53 -5.96 -17.01 12.42
C SER A 53 -4.71 -16.95 11.54
N ILE A 54 -3.53 -17.35 12.04
CA ILE A 54 -2.31 -17.38 11.23
C ILE A 54 -2.41 -18.43 10.11
N LEU A 55 -3.00 -19.59 10.39
CA LEU A 55 -3.20 -20.64 9.38
C LEU A 55 -4.16 -20.19 8.28
N GLU A 56 -5.26 -19.54 8.64
CA GLU A 56 -6.24 -18.99 7.70
C GLU A 56 -5.64 -17.90 6.81
N ILE A 57 -4.89 -16.95 7.40
CA ILE A 57 -4.21 -15.88 6.66
C ILE A 57 -3.16 -16.45 5.70
N ARG A 58 -2.48 -17.53 6.07
CA ARG A 58 -1.48 -18.18 5.20
C ARG A 58 -2.12 -18.89 4.02
N ALA A 59 -3.30 -19.47 4.18
CA ALA A 59 -4.02 -20.13 3.10
C ALA A 59 -4.49 -19.12 2.01
N ASP A 60 -4.79 -17.88 2.39
CA ASP A 60 -5.27 -16.85 1.46
C ASP A 60 -4.12 -16.05 0.79
N HIS A 61 -2.92 -16.04 1.39
CA HIS A 61 -1.79 -15.25 0.93
C HIS A 61 -1.13 -15.76 -0.37
N ASP A 62 -1.24 -17.05 -0.69
CA ASP A 62 -0.72 -17.61 -1.95
C ASP A 62 -1.51 -17.12 -3.18
N LEU A 63 -2.76 -16.67 -2.99
CA LEU A 63 -3.60 -16.10 -4.04
C LEU A 63 -3.27 -14.61 -4.30
N MET A 64 -2.91 -13.86 -3.25
CA MET A 64 -2.65 -12.41 -3.33
C MET A 64 -1.30 -12.04 -3.95
N ALA A 65 -0.30 -12.91 -3.90
CA ALA A 65 0.98 -12.70 -4.58
C ALA A 65 0.86 -12.63 -6.13
N GLY A 66 -0.27 -13.07 -6.67
CA GLY A 66 -0.63 -12.92 -8.08
C GLY A 66 -1.31 -11.58 -8.42
N GLN A 67 -1.90 -10.86 -7.45
CA GLN A 67 -2.75 -9.69 -7.72
C GLN A 67 -1.96 -8.40 -8.00
N GLU A 68 -0.79 -8.23 -7.39
CA GLU A 68 0.12 -7.12 -7.74
C GLU A 68 0.65 -7.24 -9.19
N ARG A 69 0.73 -8.46 -9.72
CA ARG A 69 1.17 -8.70 -11.09
C ARG A 69 0.15 -8.21 -12.09
N THR A 70 -1.15 -8.34 -11.83
CA THR A 70 -2.19 -7.91 -12.77
C THR A 70 -2.21 -6.38 -12.94
N ILE A 71 -2.07 -5.62 -11.85
CA ILE A 71 -2.02 -4.15 -11.93
C ILE A 71 -0.69 -3.67 -12.53
N ARG A 72 0.44 -4.33 -12.19
CA ARG A 72 1.74 -3.99 -12.76
C ARG A 72 1.83 -4.31 -14.25
N THR A 73 1.22 -5.40 -14.69
CA THR A 73 1.11 -5.76 -16.12
C THR A 73 0.20 -4.78 -16.84
N ALA A 74 -0.98 -4.44 -16.30
CA ALA A 74 -1.87 -3.46 -16.92
C ALA A 74 -1.22 -2.06 -17.05
N ARG A 75 -0.53 -1.59 -16.00
CA ARG A 75 0.21 -0.31 -16.05
C ARG A 75 1.42 -0.36 -17.01
N GLY A 76 2.10 -1.50 -17.08
CA GLY A 76 3.22 -1.72 -18.00
C GLY A 76 2.78 -1.71 -19.46
N GLU A 77 1.66 -2.37 -19.77
CA GLU A 77 1.06 -2.37 -21.12
C GLU A 77 0.63 -0.97 -21.55
N LEU A 78 -0.07 -0.22 -20.68
CA LEU A 78 -0.48 1.16 -21.01
C LEU A 78 0.72 2.08 -21.29
N ALA A 79 1.75 2.05 -20.44
CA ALA A 79 2.94 2.86 -20.65
C ALA A 79 3.70 2.45 -21.93
N ARG A 80 3.66 1.17 -22.30
CA ARG A 80 4.22 0.68 -23.56
C ARG A 80 3.41 1.19 -24.76
N SER A 81 2.09 1.09 -24.72
CA SER A 81 1.21 1.59 -25.78
C SER A 81 1.39 3.10 -26.01
N ILE A 82 1.49 3.90 -24.94
CA ILE A 82 1.77 5.34 -25.06
C ILE A 82 3.12 5.59 -25.74
N ARG A 83 4.19 4.89 -25.31
CA ARG A 83 5.50 5.04 -25.94
C ARG A 83 5.51 4.62 -27.41
N GLN A 84 4.80 3.55 -27.76
CA GLN A 84 4.64 3.12 -29.15
C GLN A 84 3.92 4.19 -29.97
N GLN A 85 2.86 4.79 -29.45
CA GLN A 85 2.16 5.88 -30.12
C GLN A 85 3.06 7.11 -30.33
N PHE A 86 3.82 7.50 -29.30
CA PHE A 86 4.76 8.61 -29.39
C PHE A 86 5.90 8.34 -30.39
N ALA A 87 6.35 7.08 -30.50
CA ALA A 87 7.31 6.66 -31.51
C ALA A 87 6.70 6.74 -32.92
N GLN A 88 5.44 6.34 -33.12
CA GLN A 88 4.74 6.46 -34.41
C GLN A 88 4.60 7.92 -34.86
N TRP A 89 4.39 8.85 -33.93
CA TRP A 89 4.38 10.29 -34.22
C TRP A 89 5.78 10.91 -34.35
N HIS A 90 6.85 10.12 -34.20
CA HIS A 90 8.23 10.60 -34.28
C HIS A 90 8.50 11.80 -33.33
N LEU A 91 8.01 11.68 -32.08
CA LEU A 91 8.25 12.68 -31.05
C LEU A 91 9.70 12.60 -30.56
N THR A 92 10.34 13.77 -30.42
CA THR A 92 11.65 13.91 -29.78
C THR A 92 11.55 13.60 -28.28
N PRO A 93 12.66 13.26 -27.58
CA PRO A 93 12.63 13.01 -26.14
C PRO A 93 11.97 14.16 -25.34
N ALA A 94 12.30 15.40 -25.71
CA ALA A 94 11.72 16.60 -25.10
C ALA A 94 10.20 16.74 -25.32
N GLU A 95 9.69 16.30 -26.46
CA GLU A 95 8.24 16.30 -26.76
C GLU A 95 7.53 15.15 -26.05
N GLN A 96 8.17 13.99 -25.91
CA GLN A 96 7.63 12.86 -25.15
C GLN A 96 7.44 13.22 -23.68
N ASP A 97 8.40 13.94 -23.08
CA ASP A 97 8.31 14.42 -21.70
C ASP A 97 7.07 15.33 -21.50
N VAL A 98 6.87 16.30 -22.40
CA VAL A 98 5.69 17.17 -22.38
C VAL A 98 4.41 16.36 -22.59
N GLY A 99 4.41 15.42 -23.54
CA GLY A 99 3.28 14.53 -23.78
C GLY A 99 2.90 13.69 -22.55
N PHE A 100 3.88 13.15 -21.83
CA PHE A 100 3.64 12.41 -20.58
C PHE A 100 3.08 13.28 -19.46
N LEU A 101 3.57 14.51 -19.32
CA LEU A 101 3.04 15.45 -18.32
C LEU A 101 1.62 15.92 -18.69
N ALA A 102 1.35 16.12 -19.98
CA ALA A 102 0.01 16.44 -20.47
C ALA A 102 -1.00 15.31 -20.20
N LEU A 103 -0.58 14.06 -20.40
CA LEU A 103 -1.38 12.87 -20.07
C LEU A 103 -1.67 12.73 -18.57
N LYS A 104 -0.80 13.28 -17.72
CA LYS A 104 -1.03 13.38 -16.27
C LYS A 104 -2.00 14.50 -15.88
N GLY A 105 -2.48 15.29 -16.85
CA GLY A 105 -3.45 16.36 -16.62
C GLY A 105 -2.85 17.71 -16.28
N LEU A 106 -1.52 17.85 -16.32
CA LEU A 106 -0.87 19.12 -15.98
C LEU A 106 -1.16 20.19 -17.03
N ASP A 107 -1.20 21.43 -16.56
CA ASP A 107 -1.35 22.60 -17.40
C ASP A 107 0.00 23.06 -18.01
N VAL A 108 -0.06 24.04 -18.92
CA VAL A 108 1.13 24.55 -19.61
C VAL A 108 2.12 25.24 -18.66
N ALA A 109 1.63 25.89 -17.61
CA ALA A 109 2.46 26.59 -16.62
C ALA A 109 3.16 25.59 -15.69
N GLU A 110 2.44 24.60 -15.18
CA GLU A 110 2.99 23.51 -14.36
C GLU A 110 4.05 22.71 -15.12
N ILE A 111 3.81 22.43 -16.41
CA ILE A 111 4.80 21.76 -17.27
C ILE A 111 6.03 22.64 -17.49
N ALA A 112 5.84 23.95 -17.66
CA ALA A 112 6.93 24.91 -17.84
C ALA A 112 7.81 24.95 -16.58
N ASP A 113 7.19 25.04 -15.40
CA ASP A 113 7.87 25.07 -14.11
C ASP A 113 8.64 23.76 -13.85
N LEU A 114 8.01 22.60 -14.07
CA LEU A 114 8.66 21.29 -13.88
C LEU A 114 9.84 21.04 -14.84
N ARG A 115 9.79 21.61 -16.04
CA ARG A 115 10.85 21.45 -17.06
C ARG A 115 11.87 22.59 -17.07
N GLY A 116 11.74 23.59 -16.18
CA GLY A 116 12.59 24.79 -16.22
C GLY A 116 12.54 25.51 -17.57
N SER A 117 11.40 25.45 -18.25
CA SER A 117 11.16 26.03 -19.58
C SER A 117 10.14 27.15 -19.49
N THR A 118 10.02 27.99 -20.53
CA THR A 118 8.97 29.02 -20.53
C THR A 118 7.63 28.44 -21.01
N PRO A 119 6.47 29.00 -20.58
CA PRO A 119 5.17 28.60 -21.11
C PRO A 119 5.06 28.73 -22.64
N GLY A 120 5.79 29.68 -23.25
CA GLY A 120 5.86 29.82 -24.72
C GLY A 120 6.54 28.62 -25.38
N THR A 121 7.63 28.13 -24.81
CA THR A 121 8.34 26.93 -25.27
C THR A 121 7.45 25.69 -25.21
N VAL A 122 6.70 25.51 -24.12
CA VAL A 122 5.77 24.39 -23.95
C VAL A 122 4.62 24.45 -24.97
N ARG A 123 4.04 25.63 -25.21
CA ARG A 123 3.00 25.82 -26.26
C ARG A 123 3.53 25.47 -27.66
N ALA A 124 4.75 25.90 -27.98
CA ALA A 124 5.37 25.58 -29.27
C ALA A 124 5.61 24.07 -29.42
N GLN A 125 6.02 23.38 -28.34
CA GLN A 125 6.17 21.92 -28.34
C GLN A 125 4.82 21.23 -28.48
N PHE A 126 3.76 21.69 -27.82
CA PHE A 126 2.40 21.17 -28.04
C PHE A 126 1.93 21.31 -29.49
N ALA A 127 2.15 22.48 -30.11
CA ALA A 127 1.79 22.67 -31.51
C ALA A 127 2.51 21.68 -32.44
N ARG A 128 3.79 21.40 -32.18
CA ARG A 128 4.55 20.37 -32.91
C ARG A 128 4.01 18.97 -32.65
N ILE A 129 3.66 18.65 -31.41
CA ILE A 129 3.07 17.35 -31.04
C ILE A 129 1.74 17.16 -31.77
N TYR A 130 0.84 18.15 -31.76
CA TYR A 130 -0.45 18.06 -32.45
C TYR A 130 -0.29 17.92 -33.96
N ALA A 131 0.61 18.70 -34.58
CA ALA A 131 0.92 18.58 -36.00
C ALA A 131 1.44 17.17 -36.35
N LYS A 132 2.33 16.61 -35.53
CA LYS A 132 2.85 15.24 -35.70
C LYS A 132 1.81 14.15 -35.45
N ALA A 133 0.85 14.42 -34.58
CA ALA A 133 -0.28 13.55 -34.31
C ALA A 133 -1.42 13.67 -35.35
N GLY A 134 -1.33 14.63 -36.27
CA GLY A 134 -2.36 14.86 -37.29
C GLY A 134 -3.63 15.52 -36.76
N VAL A 135 -3.57 16.18 -35.60
CA VAL A 135 -4.71 16.86 -34.96
C VAL A 135 -4.47 18.36 -34.86
N SER A 136 -5.54 19.15 -34.85
CA SER A 136 -5.45 20.62 -34.77
C SER A 136 -5.29 21.18 -33.36
N GLY A 137 -5.51 20.36 -32.31
CA GLY A 137 -5.36 20.79 -30.92
C GLY A 137 -5.91 19.79 -29.89
N ARG A 138 -5.90 20.19 -28.62
CA ARG A 138 -6.56 19.50 -27.51
C ARG A 138 -8.06 19.80 -27.59
N ALA A 139 -8.91 18.78 -27.73
CA ALA A 139 -10.36 18.91 -27.60
C ALA A 139 -10.77 19.12 -26.13
#